data_AF-A0A2J7VDZ4-F1
#
_entry.id   AF-A0A2J7VDZ4-F1
#
_cell.length_a   1.000
_cell.length_b   1.000
_cell.length_c   1.000
_cell.angle_alpha   90.00
_cell.angle_beta   90.00
_cell.angle_gamma   90.00
#
_symmetry.space_group_name_H-M   'P 1'
#
loop_
_entity.id
_entity.type
_entity.pdbx_description
1 polymer ?
#
loop_
_entity_poly.entity_id
_entity_poly.type
_entity_poly.pdbx_seq_one_letter_code
_entity_poly.pdbx_strand_id
1 'polypeptide(L)'
;MRYSARPIEEYGRIVDGEFRGPSTLPALKHDLEAWNLAYLSFNFEAKPVCPFPEFGHLIAKTLRTDLSTGVSHPAGVPLPRQLTVRPFLRQRPREFVSTVLAHPMLRRLPLYKAFGEDWIKVIFERSWIGGEVADDGLEEEAGLLEMRRLMQRLAGKVE
;
A
#
# COMPACT_ATOMS: atom_id res chain seq x y z
N MET A 1 -6.46 5.57 11.65
CA MET A 1 -5.20 4.92 12.06
C MET A 1 -4.13 5.26 11.04
N ARG A 2 -2.91 5.57 11.47
CA ARG A 2 -1.77 5.86 10.59
C ARG A 2 -0.83 4.64 10.61
N TYR A 3 -0.35 4.22 9.44
CA TYR A 3 0.56 3.07 9.33
C TYR A 3 2.02 3.45 9.51
N SER A 4 2.37 4.70 9.22
CA SER A 4 3.70 5.27 9.44
C SER A 4 3.91 5.66 10.90
N ALA A 5 5.15 5.44 11.37
CA ALA A 5 5.59 5.90 12.68
C ALA A 5 5.47 7.43 12.81
N ARG A 6 5.89 8.16 11.77
CA ARG A 6 5.93 9.63 11.75
C ARG A 6 4.83 10.24 10.84
N PRO A 7 4.52 11.54 10.96
CA PRO A 7 3.72 12.28 9.98
C PRO A 7 4.34 12.28 8.57
N ILE A 8 3.53 12.47 7.53
CA ILE A 8 3.97 12.42 6.11
C ILE A 8 5.06 13.46 5.80
N GLU A 9 5.04 14.60 6.49
CA GLU A 9 5.98 15.70 6.34
C GLU A 9 7.42 15.32 6.74
N GLU A 10 7.58 14.34 7.63
CA GLU A 10 8.89 13.92 8.14
C GLU A 10 9.60 12.88 7.26
N TYR A 11 8.97 12.46 6.17
CA TYR A 11 9.54 11.52 5.19
C TYR A 11 10.14 12.20 3.96
N GLY A 12 10.19 13.54 3.95
CA GLY A 12 10.89 14.29 2.91
C GLY A 12 12.29 14.72 3.33
N ARG A 13 13.09 15.14 2.35
CA ARG A 13 14.41 15.75 2.56
C ARG A 13 14.65 16.85 1.53
N ILE A 14 15.60 17.73 1.82
CA ILE A 14 16.04 18.73 0.85
C ILE A 14 16.94 18.04 -0.18
N VAL A 15 16.59 18.17 -1.46
CA VAL A 15 17.37 17.68 -2.62
C VAL A 15 17.48 18.86 -3.58
N ASP A 16 18.71 19.27 -3.90
CA ASP A 16 18.99 20.41 -4.79
C ASP A 16 18.32 21.72 -4.34
N GLY A 17 18.22 21.95 -3.02
CA GLY A 17 17.60 23.14 -2.44
C GLY A 17 16.07 23.08 -2.35
N GLU A 18 15.43 22.05 -2.89
CA GLU A 18 13.98 21.86 -2.83
C GLU A 18 13.61 20.75 -1.84
N PHE A 19 12.57 20.98 -1.04
CA PHE A 19 11.99 19.91 -0.22
C PHE A 19 11.29 18.90 -1.13
N ARG A 20 11.78 17.66 -1.15
CA ARG A 20 11.17 16.55 -1.89
C ARG A 20 10.74 15.46 -0.92
N GLY A 21 9.51 14.98 -1.07
CA GLY A 21 8.95 13.98 -0.17
C GLY A 21 7.52 13.61 -0.52
N PRO A 22 6.93 12.63 0.16
CA PRO A 22 5.55 12.22 -0.10
C PRO A 22 4.53 13.34 0.19
N SER A 23 4.82 14.27 1.09
CA SER A 23 3.93 15.41 1.39
C SER A 23 3.85 16.45 0.27
N THR A 24 4.74 16.40 -0.72
CA THR A 24 4.65 17.27 -1.91
C THR A 24 3.71 16.69 -2.97
N LEU A 25 3.29 15.43 -2.84
CA LEU A 25 2.36 14.78 -3.77
C LEU A 25 0.91 15.17 -3.44
N PRO A 26 0.18 15.85 -4.35
CA PRO A 26 -1.19 16.30 -4.09
C PRO A 26 -2.16 15.16 -3.76
N ALA A 27 -1.91 13.95 -4.28
CA ALA A 27 -2.73 12.77 -4.01
C ALA A 27 -2.63 12.26 -2.56
N LEU A 28 -1.58 12.66 -1.82
CA LEU A 28 -1.29 12.16 -0.47
C LEU A 28 -1.50 13.24 0.60
N LYS A 29 -1.16 14.49 0.27
CA LYS A 29 -1.31 15.66 1.13
C LYS A 29 -2.79 15.82 1.50
N HIS A 30 -3.16 15.48 2.74
CA HIS A 30 -4.52 15.48 3.31
C HIS A 30 -5.39 14.22 3.11
N ASP A 31 -4.87 13.11 2.57
CA ASP A 31 -5.59 11.84 2.50
C ASP A 31 -4.82 10.74 3.25
N LEU A 32 -5.24 10.47 4.49
CA LEU A 32 -4.57 9.49 5.35
C LEU A 32 -4.61 8.06 4.77
N GLU A 33 -5.69 7.68 4.09
CA GLU A 33 -5.78 6.35 3.48
C GLU A 33 -4.85 6.27 2.26
N ALA A 34 -4.75 7.34 1.47
CA ALA A 34 -3.77 7.42 0.40
C ALA A 34 -2.34 7.35 0.93
N TRP A 35 -2.07 8.04 2.04
CA TRP A 35 -0.77 7.97 2.69
C TRP A 35 -0.47 6.57 3.24
N ASN A 36 -1.42 5.91 3.90
CA ASN A 36 -1.25 4.54 4.39
C ASN A 36 -0.91 3.56 3.25
N LEU A 37 -1.63 3.65 2.12
CA LEU A 37 -1.35 2.82 0.95
C LEU A 37 0.03 3.13 0.34
N ALA A 38 0.37 4.42 0.21
CA ALA A 38 1.66 4.84 -0.31
C ALA A 38 2.81 4.40 0.58
N TYR A 39 2.68 4.55 1.90
CA TYR A 39 3.66 4.12 2.88
C TYR A 39 3.87 2.60 2.77
N LEU A 40 2.83 1.77 2.69
CA LEU A 40 3.04 0.33 2.47
C LEU A 40 3.66 0.01 1.11
N SER A 41 3.39 0.81 0.09
CA SER A 41 3.81 0.51 -1.28
C SER A 41 5.24 0.95 -1.60
N PHE A 42 5.90 1.71 -0.72
CA PHE A 42 7.26 2.21 -0.96
C PHE A 42 8.01 2.54 0.33
N ASN A 43 9.32 2.26 0.36
CA ASN A 43 10.19 2.57 1.49
C ASN A 43 10.60 4.05 1.50
N PHE A 44 9.72 4.88 2.07
CA PHE A 44 9.95 6.31 2.25
C PHE A 44 11.03 6.66 3.30
N GLU A 45 11.46 5.69 4.11
CA GLU A 45 12.51 5.87 5.13
C GLU A 45 13.89 5.83 4.49
N ALA A 46 14.09 4.93 3.54
CA ALA A 46 15.34 4.84 2.78
C ALA A 46 15.42 5.89 1.67
N LYS A 47 14.29 6.21 1.03
CA LYS A 47 14.24 7.12 -0.12
C LYS A 47 13.03 8.05 0.00
N PRO A 48 13.20 9.38 -0.04
CA PRO A 48 12.07 10.32 0.10
C PRO A 48 11.12 10.34 -1.10
N VAL A 49 11.59 9.86 -2.27
CA VAL A 49 10.88 9.96 -3.54
C VAL A 49 10.89 8.59 -4.20
N CYS A 50 9.70 8.13 -4.60
CA CYS A 50 9.54 6.93 -5.41
C CYS A 50 10.12 7.19 -6.80
N PRO A 51 10.99 6.31 -7.33
CA PRO A 51 11.62 6.52 -8.63
C PRO A 51 10.64 6.43 -9.81
N PHE A 52 9.42 5.95 -9.58
CA PHE A 52 8.35 5.86 -10.57
C PHE A 52 7.51 7.15 -10.58
N PRO A 53 7.60 8.00 -11.63
CA PRO A 53 6.89 9.29 -11.66
C PRO A 53 5.36 9.16 -11.53
N GLU A 54 4.80 8.06 -12.04
CA GLU A 54 3.38 7.74 -12.00
C GLU A 54 2.89 7.20 -10.64
N PHE A 55 3.77 7.01 -9.67
CA PHE A 55 3.44 6.36 -8.40
C PHE A 55 2.24 7.01 -7.69
N GLY A 56 2.25 8.35 -7.54
CA GLY A 56 1.14 9.07 -6.93
C GLY A 56 -0.19 8.89 -7.68
N HIS A 57 -0.14 8.77 -9.00
CA HIS A 57 -1.31 8.48 -9.84
C HIS A 57 -1.81 7.04 -9.67
N LEU A 58 -0.90 6.07 -9.56
CA LEU A 58 -1.26 4.67 -9.30
C LEU A 58 -1.91 4.49 -7.93
N ILE A 59 -1.43 5.21 -6.90
CA ILE A 59 -2.07 5.28 -5.59
C ILE A 59 -3.50 5.80 -5.73
N ALA A 60 -3.68 6.97 -6.35
CA ALA A 60 -4.99 7.59 -6.55
C ALA A 60 -5.97 6.68 -7.32
N LYS A 61 -5.51 6.05 -8.41
CA LYS A 61 -6.33 5.11 -9.19
C LYS A 61 -6.71 3.86 -8.40
N THR A 62 -5.80 3.33 -7.57
CA THR A 62 -6.08 2.16 -6.73
C THR A 62 -7.17 2.47 -5.70
N LEU A 63 -7.10 3.64 -5.06
CA LEU A 63 -8.13 4.11 -4.13
C LEU A 63 -9.49 4.39 -4.78
N ARG A 64 -9.52 4.51 -6.11
CA ARG A 64 -10.72 4.75 -6.92
C ARG A 64 -11.09 3.55 -7.80
N THR A 65 -10.59 2.37 -7.47
CA THR A 65 -11.01 1.13 -8.11
C THR A 65 -12.23 0.60 -7.40
N ASP A 66 -13.32 0.41 -8.14
CA ASP A 66 -14.50 -0.31 -7.70
C ASP A 66 -14.11 -1.80 -7.60
N LEU A 67 -14.17 -2.33 -6.39
CA LEU A 67 -13.82 -3.71 -6.07
C LEU A 67 -14.91 -4.72 -6.46
N SER A 68 -16.11 -4.27 -6.85
CA SER A 68 -17.12 -5.15 -7.42
C SER A 68 -16.87 -5.45 -8.90
N THR A 69 -16.28 -4.50 -9.64
CA THR A 69 -16.06 -4.60 -11.09
C THR A 69 -14.59 -4.64 -11.50
N GLY A 70 -13.67 -4.23 -10.61
CA GLY A 70 -12.25 -4.06 -10.90
C GLY A 70 -11.93 -2.84 -11.77
N VAL A 71 -12.88 -1.92 -11.96
CA VAL A 71 -12.73 -0.74 -12.82
C VAL A 71 -12.27 0.47 -12.01
N SER A 72 -11.25 1.18 -12.51
CA SER A 72 -10.76 2.42 -11.90
C SER A 72 -11.47 3.64 -12.48
N HIS A 73 -12.03 4.49 -11.61
CA HIS A 73 -12.80 5.67 -12.03
C HIS A 73 -11.97 6.98 -11.92
N PRO A 74 -12.09 7.90 -12.90
CA PRO A 74 -11.38 9.19 -12.87
C PRO A 74 -11.87 10.09 -11.73
N ALA A 75 -11.05 11.08 -11.35
CA ALA A 75 -11.40 12.09 -10.34
C ALA A 75 -12.61 12.91 -10.83
N GLY A 76 -13.74 12.84 -10.13
CA GLY A 76 -14.99 13.51 -10.50
C GLY A 76 -16.19 12.57 -10.63
N VAL A 77 -15.96 11.28 -10.85
CA VAL A 77 -17.05 10.29 -10.83
C VAL A 77 -17.40 9.95 -9.38
N PRO A 78 -18.68 10.04 -8.96
CA PRO A 78 -19.10 9.55 -7.66
C PRO A 78 -18.84 8.05 -7.55
N LEU A 79 -18.05 7.64 -6.56
CA LEU A 79 -17.78 6.23 -6.26
C LEU A 79 -17.98 6.03 -4.75
N PRO A 80 -18.93 5.17 -4.33
CA PRO A 80 -19.14 4.90 -2.93
C PRO A 80 -17.87 4.32 -2.30
N ARG A 81 -17.42 4.93 -1.20
CA ARG A 81 -16.14 4.57 -0.56
C ARG A 81 -16.12 3.11 -0.11
N GLN A 82 -17.27 2.55 0.28
CA GLN A 82 -17.42 1.15 0.69
C GLN A 82 -17.13 0.14 -0.41
N LEU A 83 -17.16 0.55 -1.68
CA LEU A 83 -16.83 -0.30 -2.83
C LEU A 83 -15.35 -0.25 -3.21
N THR A 84 -14.50 0.45 -2.44
CA THR A 84 -13.07 0.63 -2.77
C THR A 84 -12.17 -0.06 -1.74
N VAL A 85 -10.85 0.02 -1.92
CA VAL A 85 -9.88 -0.45 -0.92
C VAL A 85 -9.83 0.41 0.36
N ARG A 86 -10.47 1.59 0.35
CA ARG A 86 -10.41 2.56 1.46
C ARG A 86 -10.89 2.03 2.82
N PRO A 87 -11.98 1.27 2.93
CA PRO A 87 -12.40 0.69 4.20
C PRO A 87 -11.35 -0.28 4.76
N PHE A 88 -10.64 -1.03 3.89
CA PHE A 88 -9.59 -1.95 4.32
C PHE A 88 -8.39 -1.21 4.92
N LEU A 89 -8.09 0.01 4.43
CA LEU A 89 -7.00 0.86 4.94
C LEU A 89 -7.25 1.44 6.34
N ARG A 90 -8.38 1.08 6.97
CA ARG A 90 -8.70 1.40 8.37
C ARG A 90 -8.39 0.25 9.33
N GLN A 91 -8.14 -0.95 8.79
CA GLN A 91 -7.68 -2.12 9.55
C GLN A 91 -6.22 -1.92 9.99
N ARG A 92 -5.66 -2.86 10.74
CA ARG A 92 -4.21 -2.89 10.98
C ARG A 92 -3.47 -3.19 9.66
N PRO A 93 -2.19 -2.79 9.51
CA PRO A 93 -1.45 -3.02 8.26
C PRO A 93 -1.46 -4.47 7.79
N ARG A 94 -1.23 -5.43 8.70
CA ARG A 94 -1.23 -6.87 8.40
C ARG A 94 -2.62 -7.35 7.93
N GLU A 95 -3.67 -6.95 8.63
CA GLU A 95 -5.06 -7.25 8.27
C GLU A 95 -5.45 -6.68 6.91
N PHE A 96 -5.04 -5.44 6.61
CA PHE A 96 -5.23 -4.81 5.31
C PHE A 96 -4.57 -5.63 4.20
N VAL A 97 -3.31 -6.02 4.39
CA VAL A 97 -2.57 -6.83 3.42
C VAL A 97 -3.30 -8.16 3.22
N SER A 98 -3.63 -8.89 4.28
CA SER A 98 -4.36 -10.16 4.18
C SER A 98 -5.71 -10.02 3.48
N THR A 99 -6.46 -8.95 3.76
CA THR A 99 -7.75 -8.65 3.11
C THR A 99 -7.58 -8.37 1.62
N VAL A 100 -6.61 -7.53 1.23
CA VAL A 100 -6.35 -7.19 -0.17
C VAL A 100 -5.90 -8.42 -0.96
N LEU A 101 -5.08 -9.28 -0.35
CA LEU A 101 -4.57 -10.49 -0.99
C LEU A 101 -5.64 -11.56 -1.21
N ALA A 102 -6.58 -11.68 -0.28
CA ALA A 102 -7.74 -12.55 -0.43
C ALA A 102 -8.77 -12.00 -1.42
N HIS A 103 -8.67 -10.72 -1.80
CA HIS A 103 -9.69 -10.06 -2.61
C HIS A 103 -9.60 -10.50 -4.09
N PRO A 104 -10.70 -10.95 -4.72
CA PRO A 104 -10.68 -11.46 -6.10
C PRO A 104 -10.25 -10.41 -7.13
N MET A 105 -10.49 -9.12 -6.85
CA MET A 105 -10.06 -8.01 -7.71
C MET A 105 -8.62 -7.54 -7.51
N LEU A 106 -7.79 -8.21 -6.70
CA LEU A 106 -6.39 -7.84 -6.47
C LEU A 106 -5.64 -7.55 -7.78
N ARG A 107 -5.72 -8.49 -8.74
CA ARG A 107 -5.03 -8.39 -10.04
C ARG A 107 -5.58 -7.29 -10.95
N ARG A 108 -6.73 -6.70 -10.59
CA ARG A 108 -7.32 -5.56 -11.31
C ARG A 108 -6.84 -4.22 -10.78
N LEU A 109 -6.26 -4.19 -9.57
CA LEU A 109 -5.74 -2.97 -8.97
C LEU A 109 -4.59 -2.37 -9.81
N PRO A 110 -4.59 -1.05 -10.04
CA PRO A 110 -3.52 -0.36 -10.78
C PRO A 110 -2.10 -0.62 -10.25
N LEU A 111 -1.89 -0.63 -8.93
CA LEU A 111 -0.58 -0.95 -8.35
C LEU A 111 -0.12 -2.37 -8.68
N TYR A 112 -1.02 -3.36 -8.59
CA TYR A 112 -0.70 -4.73 -9.00
C TYR A 112 -0.43 -4.81 -10.51
N LYS A 113 -1.19 -4.13 -11.35
CA LYS A 113 -0.94 -4.13 -12.80
C LYS A 113 0.43 -3.52 -13.16
N ALA A 114 0.86 -2.50 -12.42
CA ALA A 114 2.14 -1.83 -12.67
C ALA A 114 3.34 -2.62 -12.16
N PHE A 115 3.23 -3.25 -10.99
CA PHE A 115 4.37 -3.80 -10.26
C PHE A 115 4.26 -5.30 -9.96
N GLY A 116 3.12 -5.93 -10.27
CA GLY A 116 2.88 -7.36 -10.12
C GLY A 116 3.08 -7.86 -8.69
N GLU A 117 3.72 -9.03 -8.59
CA GLU A 117 4.04 -9.69 -7.32
C GLU A 117 5.07 -8.93 -6.49
N ASP A 118 5.91 -8.09 -7.10
CA ASP A 118 6.90 -7.32 -6.34
C ASP A 118 6.24 -6.28 -5.44
N TRP A 119 5.12 -5.69 -5.89
CA TRP A 119 4.31 -4.85 -5.00
C TRP A 119 3.70 -5.63 -3.85
N ILE A 120 3.30 -6.89 -4.06
CA ILE A 120 2.79 -7.75 -2.98
C ILE A 120 3.87 -8.00 -1.93
N LYS A 121 5.08 -8.35 -2.35
CA LYS A 121 6.21 -8.55 -1.43
C LYS A 121 6.45 -7.28 -0.61
N VAL A 122 6.49 -6.13 -1.28
CA VAL A 122 6.71 -4.83 -0.64
C VAL A 122 5.62 -4.52 0.39
N ILE A 123 4.33 -4.58 0.04
CA ILE A 123 3.27 -4.24 1.01
C ILE A 123 3.24 -5.20 2.19
N PHE A 124 3.56 -6.48 1.96
CA PHE A 124 3.63 -7.47 3.01
C PHE A 124 4.80 -7.17 3.95
N GLU A 125 6.03 -7.08 3.46
CA GLU A 125 7.22 -6.73 4.27
C GLU A 125 6.99 -5.45 5.07
N ARG A 126 6.44 -4.43 4.43
CA ARG A 126 6.15 -3.12 5.04
C ARG A 126 5.04 -3.20 6.10
N SER A 127 4.11 -4.15 6.01
CA SER A 127 3.05 -4.33 7.00
C SER A 127 3.57 -4.85 8.35
N TRP A 128 4.75 -5.47 8.37
CA TRP A 128 5.43 -5.90 9.60
C TRP A 128 6.20 -4.78 10.29
N ILE A 129 6.63 -3.77 9.52
CA ILE A 129 7.37 -2.61 10.04
C ILE A 129 6.43 -1.54 10.62
N GLY A 130 5.19 -1.49 10.10
CA GLY A 130 4.18 -0.50 10.46
C GLY A 130 3.56 -0.71 11.84
N GLY A 131 4.23 -0.29 12.90
CA GLY A 131 3.60 0.16 14.15
C GLY A 131 3.02 -0.90 15.10
N GLU A 132 3.21 -2.19 14.86
CA GLU A 132 3.10 -3.19 15.94
C GLU A 132 4.50 -3.44 16.50
N VAL A 133 4.84 -2.73 17.58
CA VAL A 133 5.91 -3.18 18.47
C VAL A 133 5.32 -4.36 19.25
N ALA A 134 5.54 -5.58 18.76
CA ALA A 134 5.42 -6.80 19.52
C ALA A 134 6.77 -7.53 19.48
N ASP A 135 7.45 -7.41 20.59
CA ASP A 135 8.78 -7.88 20.94
C ASP A 135 8.67 -9.32 21.45
N ASP A 136 8.88 -10.32 20.61
CA ASP A 136 9.22 -11.70 21.03
C ASP A 136 9.87 -12.61 19.95
N GLY A 137 10.13 -12.15 18.73
CA GLY A 137 10.90 -12.91 17.71
C GLY A 137 10.20 -14.13 17.11
N LEU A 138 9.05 -14.56 17.65
CA LEU A 138 8.21 -15.64 17.11
C LEU A 138 7.34 -15.16 15.93
N GLU A 139 7.04 -13.87 15.88
CA GLU A 139 6.23 -13.25 14.83
C GLU A 139 6.93 -13.23 13.45
N GLU A 140 8.26 -13.17 13.41
CA GLU A 140 9.01 -13.06 12.14
C GLU A 140 8.99 -14.37 11.34
N GLU A 141 9.12 -15.52 11.99
CA GLU A 141 9.05 -16.83 11.35
C GLU A 141 7.61 -17.14 10.87
N ALA A 142 6.60 -16.74 11.64
CA ALA A 142 5.19 -16.80 11.24
C ALA A 142 4.92 -15.93 10.01
N GLY A 143 5.46 -14.71 9.96
CA GLY A 143 5.35 -13.81 8.82
C GLY A 143 6.01 -14.35 7.55
N LEU A 144 7.21 -14.95 7.67
CA LEU A 144 7.88 -15.60 6.54
C LEU A 144 7.09 -16.81 6.02
N LEU A 145 6.52 -17.62 6.93
CA LEU A 145 5.69 -18.76 6.56
C LEU A 145 4.40 -18.32 5.86
N GLU A 146 3.77 -17.24 6.34
CA GLU A 146 2.57 -16.66 5.75
C GLU A 146 2.85 -16.05 4.36
N MET A 147 3.97 -15.33 4.21
CA MET A 147 4.46 -14.86 2.91
C MET A 147 4.69 -16.03 1.94
N ARG A 148 5.30 -17.12 2.41
CA ARG A 148 5.56 -18.29 1.57
C ARG A 148 4.27 -18.95 1.09
N ARG A 149 3.31 -19.18 2.00
CA ARG A 149 1.97 -19.68 1.66
C ARG A 149 1.23 -18.74 0.73
N LEU A 150 1.42 -17.43 0.89
CA LEU A 150 0.85 -16.41 0.04
C LEU A 150 1.40 -16.48 -1.39
N MET A 151 2.73 -16.52 -1.56
CA MET A 151 3.37 -16.62 -2.87
C MET A 151 2.98 -17.92 -3.58
N GLN A 152 2.82 -19.02 -2.86
CA GLN A 152 2.33 -20.29 -3.41
C GLN A 152 0.88 -20.19 -3.94
N ARG A 153 -0.02 -19.53 -3.18
CA ARG A 153 -1.40 -19.26 -3.63
C ARG A 153 -1.44 -18.38 -4.87
N LEU A 154 -0.63 -17.33 -4.92
CA LEU A 154 -0.56 -16.41 -6.06
C LEU A 154 -0.02 -17.07 -7.32
N ALA A 155 0.95 -17.98 -7.18
CA ALA A 155 1.53 -18.76 -8.26
C ALA A 155 0.60 -19.87 -8.83
N GLY A 156 -0.62 -20.03 -8.28
CA GLY A 156 -1.53 -21.11 -8.67
C GLY A 156 -1.02 -22.50 -8.28
N LYS A 157 -0.04 -22.57 -7.37
CA LYS A 157 0.51 -23.82 -6.83
C LYS A 157 -0.14 -24.09 -5.48
N VAL A 158 -1.39 -24.53 -5.52
CA VAL A 158 -2.04 -25.18 -4.40
C VAL A 158 -2.51 -26.54 -4.91
N GLU A 159 -1.81 -27.60 -4.49
CA GLU A 159 -2.39 -28.94 -4.37
C GLU A 159 -3.33 -28.96 -3.16
#